data_AF-A0A2G9U8C0-F1
#
_entry.id   AF-A0A2G9U8C0-F1
#
_cell.length_a   1.000
_cell.length_b   1.000
_cell.length_c   1.000
_cell.angle_alpha   90.00
_cell.angle_beta   90.00
_cell.angle_gamma   90.00
#
_symmetry.space_group_name_H-M   'P 1'
#
loop_
_entity.id
_entity.type
_entity.pdbx_description
1 polymer ?
#
loop_
_entity_poly.entity_id
_entity_poly.type
_entity_poly.pdbx_seq_one_letter_code
_entity_poly.pdbx_strand_id
1 'polypeptide(L)'
;TELSRWADVLNRCDEILEDATVIQDHEMKRIIRLTECTDMDLVGEVLRLLQTISKRSKFLTQRLCPEDQASLVMSLTAMAQCWGGKLRNLKMEDCVHKDVKLPPLFPFTFTDSKAKHTMIFERNMVDEPLLKVVDEFAKGMTPEDRYSLLARIRMLRHFESIAVASQMTFK
;
A
#
# COMPACT_ATOMS: atom_id res chain seq x y z
N THR A 1 3.68 -37.05 -10.89
CA THR A 1 4.56 -36.44 -9.87
C THR A 1 3.94 -35.12 -9.47
N GLU A 2 4.10 -34.62 -8.23
CA GLU A 2 3.56 -33.30 -7.85
C GLU A 2 3.98 -32.19 -8.83
N LEU A 3 5.18 -32.31 -9.41
CA LEU A 3 5.69 -31.46 -10.49
C LEU A 3 4.75 -31.34 -11.71
N SER A 4 4.03 -32.38 -12.11
CA SER A 4 3.10 -32.30 -13.26
C SER A 4 1.82 -31.54 -12.91
N ARG A 5 1.32 -31.70 -11.67
CA ARG A 5 0.17 -30.90 -11.17
C ARG A 5 0.53 -29.42 -11.04
N TRP A 6 1.75 -29.12 -10.60
CA TRP A 6 2.23 -27.74 -10.57
C TRP A 6 2.45 -27.18 -11.98
N ALA A 7 2.95 -27.97 -12.93
CA ALA A 7 3.05 -27.54 -14.33
C ALA A 7 1.68 -27.23 -14.95
N ASP A 8 0.65 -28.05 -14.68
CA ASP A 8 -0.72 -27.81 -15.17
C ASP A 8 -1.35 -26.55 -14.56
N VAL A 9 -1.12 -26.29 -13.27
CA VAL A 9 -1.59 -25.05 -12.63
C VAL A 9 -0.88 -23.83 -13.23
N LEU A 10 0.41 -23.93 -13.53
CA LEU A 10 1.18 -22.85 -14.12
C LEU A 10 0.80 -22.58 -15.57
N ASN A 11 0.59 -23.63 -16.36
CA ASN A 11 0.10 -23.49 -17.73
C ASN A 11 -1.31 -22.89 -17.76
N ARG A 12 -2.18 -23.26 -16.81
CA ARG A 12 -3.50 -22.61 -16.66
C ARG A 12 -3.39 -21.15 -16.21
N CYS A 13 -2.40 -20.80 -15.38
CA CYS A 13 -2.14 -19.41 -15.06
C CYS A 13 -1.64 -18.64 -16.29
N ASP A 14 -0.81 -19.23 -17.13
CA ASP A 14 -0.35 -18.59 -18.37
C ASP A 14 -1.49 -18.41 -19.38
N GLU A 15 -2.38 -19.40 -19.54
CA GLU A 15 -3.60 -19.30 -20.35
C GLU A 15 -4.58 -18.26 -19.79
N ILE A 16 -4.81 -18.23 -18.47
CA ILE A 16 -5.66 -17.22 -17.81
C ILE A 16 -5.04 -15.83 -17.94
N LEU A 17 -3.72 -15.72 -17.84
CA LEU A 17 -3.02 -14.45 -18.05
C LEU A 17 -3.08 -14.03 -19.52
N GLU A 18 -3.03 -14.95 -20.47
CA GLU A 18 -3.15 -14.69 -21.90
C GLU A 18 -4.59 -14.28 -22.28
N ASP A 19 -5.62 -14.92 -21.73
CA ASP A 19 -7.02 -14.49 -21.86
C ASP A 19 -7.30 -13.15 -21.17
N ALA A 20 -6.72 -12.92 -19.98
CA ALA A 20 -6.76 -11.62 -19.32
C ALA A 20 -6.05 -10.53 -20.13
N THR A 21 -5.20 -10.91 -21.13
CA THR A 21 -4.60 -9.95 -22.06
C THR A 21 -5.49 -9.38 -23.12
N VAL A 22 -6.67 -9.97 -23.29
CA VAL A 22 -7.70 -9.46 -24.20
C VAL A 22 -8.67 -8.50 -23.47
N ILE A 23 -8.69 -8.49 -22.12
CA ILE A 23 -9.68 -7.79 -21.27
C ILE A 23 -9.05 -6.58 -20.52
N GLN A 24 -7.85 -6.16 -20.92
CA GLN A 24 -6.79 -5.89 -19.96
C GLN A 24 -6.70 -4.49 -19.32
N ASP A 25 -7.27 -3.45 -19.92
CA ASP A 25 -7.05 -2.07 -19.42
C ASP A 25 -7.87 -1.75 -18.16
N HIS A 26 -9.09 -2.30 -18.06
CA HIS A 26 -10.01 -1.94 -16.98
C HIS A 26 -9.71 -2.66 -15.66
N GLU A 27 -9.24 -3.91 -15.72
CA GLU A 27 -8.99 -4.74 -14.53
C GLU A 27 -7.68 -4.37 -13.83
N MET A 28 -6.64 -4.01 -14.60
CA MET A 28 -5.38 -3.57 -13.99
C MET A 28 -5.49 -2.18 -13.38
N LYS A 29 -6.29 -1.28 -13.97
CA LYS A 29 -6.66 -0.01 -13.31
C LYS A 29 -7.37 -0.23 -11.98
N ARG A 30 -8.21 -1.27 -11.87
CA ARG A 30 -8.83 -1.66 -10.59
C ARG A 30 -7.78 -2.16 -9.61
N ILE A 31 -6.87 -3.04 -10.02
CA ILE A 31 -5.80 -3.56 -9.15
C ILE A 31 -4.88 -2.43 -8.65
N ILE A 32 -4.53 -1.46 -9.50
CA ILE A 32 -3.76 -0.28 -9.10
C ILE A 32 -4.55 0.57 -8.10
N ARG A 33 -5.86 0.79 -8.31
CA ARG A 33 -6.70 1.47 -7.29
C ARG A 33 -6.77 0.69 -5.99
N LEU A 34 -6.71 -0.65 -6.03
CA LEU A 34 -6.67 -1.46 -4.81
C LEU A 34 -5.36 -1.31 -4.02
N THR A 35 -4.24 -0.90 -4.65
CA THR A 35 -3.02 -0.56 -3.90
C THR A 35 -3.19 0.70 -3.05
N GLU A 36 -4.22 1.50 -3.32
CA GLU A 36 -4.61 2.67 -2.52
C GLU A 36 -5.61 2.33 -1.40
N CYS A 37 -6.03 1.07 -1.26
CA CYS A 37 -6.96 0.66 -0.21
C CYS A 37 -6.39 0.92 1.18
N THR A 38 -7.29 1.16 2.14
CA THR A 38 -6.95 1.43 3.55
C THR A 38 -6.73 0.16 4.35
N ASP A 39 -7.30 -0.96 3.89
CA ASP A 39 -7.20 -2.27 4.51
C ASP A 39 -5.83 -2.90 4.19
N MET A 40 -5.04 -3.13 5.23
CA MET A 40 -3.69 -3.66 5.12
C MET A 40 -3.66 -5.14 4.72
N ASP A 41 -4.67 -5.93 5.10
CA ASP A 41 -4.78 -7.33 4.70
C ASP A 41 -5.06 -7.42 3.19
N LEU A 42 -6.01 -6.60 2.71
CA LEU A 42 -6.29 -6.50 1.28
C LEU A 42 -5.09 -6.00 0.48
N VAL A 43 -4.36 -4.99 0.98
CA VAL A 43 -3.11 -4.53 0.35
C VAL A 43 -2.09 -5.67 0.30
N GLY A 44 -1.98 -6.48 1.34
CA GLY A 44 -1.12 -7.67 1.37
C GLY A 44 -1.47 -8.70 0.29
N GLU A 45 -2.77 -8.97 0.08
CA GLU A 45 -3.24 -9.85 -1.00
C GLU A 45 -2.95 -9.27 -2.39
N VAL A 46 -3.18 -7.98 -2.59
CA VAL A 46 -2.90 -7.27 -3.85
C VAL A 46 -1.41 -7.32 -4.19
N LEU A 47 -0.52 -7.12 -3.20
CA LEU A 47 0.93 -7.24 -3.40
C LEU A 47 1.35 -8.66 -3.77
N ARG A 48 0.74 -9.69 -3.17
CA ARG A 48 0.99 -11.10 -3.53
C ARG A 48 0.52 -11.42 -4.95
N LEU A 49 -0.62 -10.89 -5.36
CA LEU A 49 -1.10 -11.00 -6.74
C LEU A 49 -0.13 -10.34 -7.72
N LEU A 50 0.27 -9.09 -7.47
CA LEU A 50 1.23 -8.34 -8.28
C LEU A 50 2.59 -9.06 -8.37
N GLN A 51 3.06 -9.64 -7.27
CA GLN A 51 4.28 -10.45 -7.25
C GLN A 51 4.15 -11.73 -8.07
N THR A 52 2.98 -12.37 -8.05
CA THR A 52 2.71 -13.56 -8.87
C THR A 52 2.73 -13.20 -10.34
N ILE A 53 2.04 -12.13 -10.73
CA ILE A 53 2.00 -11.63 -12.11
C ILE A 53 3.42 -11.27 -12.59
N SER A 54 4.23 -10.58 -11.76
CA SER A 54 5.59 -10.16 -12.13
C SER A 54 6.57 -11.32 -12.28
N LYS A 55 6.42 -12.39 -11.49
CA LYS A 55 7.26 -13.59 -11.58
C LYS A 55 6.90 -14.49 -12.76
N ARG A 56 5.62 -14.53 -13.14
CA ARG A 56 5.11 -15.44 -14.17
C ARG A 56 5.04 -14.79 -15.55
N SER A 57 4.98 -13.47 -15.62
CA SER A 57 4.82 -12.76 -16.89
C SER A 57 5.61 -11.45 -16.90
N LYS A 58 5.93 -10.98 -18.11
CA LYS A 58 6.44 -9.62 -18.32
C LYS A 58 5.31 -8.59 -18.42
N PHE A 59 4.09 -8.95 -18.02
CA PHE A 59 2.88 -8.14 -18.22
C PHE A 59 3.03 -6.72 -17.66
N LEU A 60 3.45 -6.59 -16.39
CA LEU A 60 3.62 -5.30 -15.72
C LEU A 60 4.69 -4.40 -16.37
N THR A 61 5.63 -5.00 -17.09
CA THR A 61 6.76 -4.28 -17.70
C THR A 61 6.61 -4.03 -19.20
N GLN A 62 5.81 -4.84 -19.91
CA GLN A 62 5.76 -4.86 -21.38
C GLN A 62 4.35 -4.69 -21.96
N ARG A 63 3.29 -4.88 -21.18
CA ARG A 63 1.90 -4.86 -21.68
C ARG A 63 1.01 -3.86 -20.94
N LEU A 64 1.34 -3.51 -19.69
CA LEU A 64 0.70 -2.41 -18.99
C LEU A 64 1.07 -1.08 -19.70
N CYS A 65 0.10 -0.19 -19.87
CA CYS A 65 0.37 1.11 -20.50
C CYS A 65 1.33 1.95 -19.63
N PRO A 66 2.12 2.86 -20.22
CA PRO A 66 3.14 3.60 -19.49
C PRO A 66 2.61 4.39 -18.30
N GLU A 67 1.41 4.96 -18.42
CA GLU A 67 0.78 5.77 -17.36
C GLU A 67 0.41 4.94 -16.14
N ASP A 68 -0.16 3.76 -16.36
CA ASP A 68 -0.54 2.82 -15.29
C ASP A 68 0.71 2.18 -14.68
N GLN A 69 1.73 1.89 -15.50
CA GLN A 69 3.02 1.41 -15.04
C GLN A 69 3.70 2.41 -14.10
N ALA A 70 3.73 3.70 -14.48
CA ALA A 70 4.27 4.76 -13.65
C ALA A 70 3.51 4.88 -12.32
N SER A 71 2.17 4.83 -12.37
CA SER A 71 1.31 4.88 -11.18
C SER A 71 1.56 3.71 -10.23
N LEU A 72 1.67 2.50 -10.77
CA LEU A 72 1.99 1.29 -10.00
C LEU A 72 3.37 1.39 -9.36
N VAL A 73 4.39 1.81 -10.11
CA VAL A 73 5.77 1.96 -9.59
C VAL A 73 5.83 3.01 -8.49
N MET A 74 5.16 4.15 -8.65
CA MET A 74 5.09 5.18 -7.60
C MET A 74 4.44 4.64 -6.32
N SER A 75 3.29 3.97 -6.45
CA SER A 75 2.58 3.38 -5.31
C SER A 75 3.43 2.33 -4.58
N LEU A 76 4.04 1.40 -5.31
CA LEU A 76 4.93 0.36 -4.75
C LEU A 76 6.17 0.96 -4.08
N THR A 77 6.76 1.99 -4.68
CA THR A 77 7.93 2.68 -4.12
C THR A 77 7.58 3.39 -2.82
N ALA A 78 6.47 4.13 -2.78
CA ALA A 78 5.99 4.81 -1.59
C ALA A 78 5.72 3.82 -0.44
N MET A 79 5.10 2.68 -0.74
CA MET A 79 4.90 1.61 0.25
C MET A 79 6.24 1.04 0.76
N ALA A 80 7.15 0.69 -0.14
CA ALA A 80 8.45 0.14 0.22
C ALA A 80 9.29 1.13 1.06
N GLN A 81 9.26 2.43 0.74
CA GLN A 81 9.94 3.46 1.51
C GLN A 81 9.30 3.67 2.88
N CYS A 82 7.97 3.69 2.97
CA CYS A 82 7.27 3.83 4.24
C CYS A 82 7.47 2.61 5.15
N TRP A 83 7.52 1.40 4.60
CA TRP A 83 7.70 0.16 5.37
C TRP A 83 9.18 -0.16 5.63
N GLY A 84 10.09 0.29 4.76
CA GLY A 84 11.52 0.00 4.83
C GLY A 84 12.34 1.03 5.61
N GLY A 85 11.80 2.22 5.86
CA GLY A 85 12.47 3.28 6.61
C GLY A 85 11.83 3.53 7.96
N LYS A 86 12.67 3.63 9.01
CA LYS A 86 12.31 4.16 10.35
C LYS A 86 11.16 5.15 10.21
N LEU A 87 9.98 4.79 10.72
CA LEU A 87 9.05 5.78 11.23
C LEU A 87 9.94 6.76 11.99
N ARG A 88 10.02 8.03 11.61
CA ARG A 88 10.95 8.95 12.29
C ARG A 88 10.60 8.89 13.78
N ASN A 89 11.45 8.22 14.57
CA ASN A 89 11.35 7.86 16.00
C ASN A 89 10.88 6.42 16.39
N LEU A 90 10.62 5.50 15.46
CA LEU A 90 10.20 4.10 15.72
C LEU A 90 10.86 3.14 14.73
N LYS A 91 11.49 2.07 15.22
CA LYS A 91 11.93 0.98 14.34
C LYS A 91 10.78 -0.01 14.16
N MET A 92 10.66 -0.60 12.97
CA MET A 92 9.62 -1.62 12.69
C MET A 92 9.70 -2.84 13.63
N GLU A 93 10.91 -3.17 14.10
CA GLU A 93 11.12 -4.21 15.12
C GLU A 93 10.42 -3.87 16.45
N ASP A 94 10.32 -2.59 16.80
CA ASP A 94 9.64 -2.16 18.02
C ASP A 94 8.11 -2.31 17.91
N CYS A 95 7.56 -2.26 16.69
CA CYS A 95 6.12 -2.39 16.44
C CYS A 95 5.59 -3.83 16.53
N VAL A 96 6.46 -4.84 16.55
CA VAL A 96 6.06 -6.26 16.66
C VAL A 96 6.12 -6.79 18.10
N HIS A 97 6.66 -6.00 19.03
CA HIS A 97 6.73 -6.37 20.44
C HIS A 97 5.46 -5.95 21.18
N LYS A 98 4.75 -6.93 21.75
CA LYS A 98 3.48 -6.74 22.48
C LYS A 98 3.60 -5.78 23.68
N ASP A 99 4.81 -5.60 24.21
CA ASP A 99 5.09 -4.80 25.41
C ASP A 99 5.54 -3.37 25.11
N VAL A 100 5.66 -2.97 23.84
CA VAL A 100 6.10 -1.63 23.46
C VAL A 100 4.90 -0.67 23.50
N LYS A 101 4.96 0.30 24.42
CA LYS A 101 4.08 1.47 24.38
C LYS A 101 4.51 2.34 23.20
N LEU A 102 3.77 2.25 22.10
CA LEU A 102 3.97 3.15 20.97
C LEU A 102 3.77 4.61 21.43
N PRO A 103 4.68 5.54 21.09
CA PRO A 103 4.43 6.96 21.30
C PRO A 103 3.21 7.40 20.48
N PRO A 104 2.58 8.55 20.82
CA PRO A 104 1.51 9.11 20.02
C PRO A 104 1.92 9.22 18.54
N LEU A 105 1.22 8.49 17.68
CA LEU A 105 1.51 8.41 16.25
C LEU A 105 0.96 9.64 15.50
N PHE A 106 -0.04 10.30 16.10
CA PHE A 106 -0.62 11.55 15.65
C PHE A 106 -0.60 12.62 16.76
N PRO A 107 -0.59 13.91 16.38
CA PRO A 107 -0.37 14.40 15.03
C PRO A 107 1.09 14.19 14.59
N PHE A 108 1.32 14.11 13.27
CA PHE A 108 2.67 14.06 12.71
C PHE A 108 2.88 15.11 11.64
N THR A 109 4.13 15.55 11.46
CA THR A 109 4.51 16.46 10.37
C THR A 109 4.94 15.67 9.14
N PHE A 110 4.24 15.92 8.04
CA PHE A 110 4.64 15.51 6.70
C PHE A 110 5.42 16.65 6.03
N THR A 111 6.55 16.31 5.40
CA THR A 111 7.34 17.26 4.60
C THR A 111 7.34 16.73 3.18
N ASP A 112 6.81 17.52 2.24
CA ASP A 112 6.79 17.15 0.83
C ASP A 112 8.13 17.45 0.13
N SER A 113 8.24 17.02 -1.13
CA SER A 113 9.40 17.29 -2.01
C SER A 113 9.73 18.78 -2.19
N LYS A 114 8.77 19.69 -1.96
CA LYS A 114 8.94 21.14 -2.03
C LYS A 114 9.34 21.75 -0.68
N ALA A 115 9.68 20.92 0.31
CA ALA A 115 9.98 21.29 1.68
C ALA A 115 8.83 22.00 2.43
N LYS A 116 7.57 21.85 1.96
CA LYS A 116 6.41 22.34 2.68
C LYS A 116 6.06 21.39 3.80
N HIS A 117 5.84 21.93 4.99
CA HIS A 117 5.43 21.19 6.17
C HIS A 117 3.91 21.22 6.33
N THR A 118 3.30 20.04 6.49
CA THR A 118 1.87 19.88 6.73
C THR A 118 1.67 19.03 7.97
N MET A 119 0.92 19.54 8.95
CA MET A 119 0.57 18.77 10.14
C MET A 119 -0.68 17.94 9.89
N ILE A 120 -0.58 16.64 10.15
CA ILE A 120 -1.62 15.65 9.92
C ILE A 120 -2.18 15.21 11.27
N PHE A 121 -3.50 15.31 11.44
CA PHE A 121 -4.20 15.00 12.68
C PHE A 121 -5.09 13.76 12.53
N GLU A 122 -5.13 12.91 13.56
CA GLU A 122 -5.98 11.70 13.61
C GLU A 122 -7.46 12.04 13.48
N ARG A 123 -7.93 13.10 14.16
CA ARG A 123 -9.35 13.52 14.19
C ARG A 123 -9.96 13.74 12.80
N ASN A 124 -9.14 14.03 11.79
CA ASN A 124 -9.60 14.22 10.42
C ASN A 124 -9.88 12.88 9.71
N MET A 125 -9.57 11.74 10.33
CA MET A 125 -9.59 10.40 9.74
C MET A 125 -10.59 9.44 10.41
N VAL A 126 -11.26 9.88 11.48
CA VAL A 126 -12.17 9.06 12.28
C VAL A 126 -13.52 8.88 11.57
N ASP A 127 -14.00 9.94 10.90
CA ASP A 127 -15.35 9.98 10.28
C ASP A 127 -15.33 10.04 8.75
N GLU A 128 -14.15 10.10 8.13
CA GLU A 128 -14.00 10.29 6.69
C GLU A 128 -13.23 9.13 6.00
N PRO A 129 -13.59 8.78 4.75
CA PRO A 129 -12.81 7.84 3.96
C PRO A 129 -11.36 8.33 3.80
N LEU A 130 -10.36 7.48 4.09
CA LEU A 130 -8.94 7.87 4.12
C LEU A 130 -8.48 8.56 2.82
N LEU A 131 -8.94 8.07 1.67
CA LEU A 131 -8.59 8.65 0.37
C LEU A 131 -9.02 10.11 0.26
N LYS A 132 -10.23 10.43 0.75
CA LYS A 132 -10.73 11.81 0.75
C LYS A 132 -9.84 12.70 1.63
N VAL A 133 -9.47 12.22 2.82
CA VAL A 133 -8.59 12.95 3.74
C VAL A 133 -7.21 13.17 3.14
N VAL A 134 -6.65 12.13 2.50
CA VAL A 134 -5.36 12.22 1.80
C VAL A 134 -5.43 13.24 0.68
N ASP A 135 -6.48 13.20 -0.15
CA ASP A 135 -6.62 14.12 -1.28
C ASP A 135 -6.79 15.58 -0.81
N GLU A 136 -7.44 15.81 0.34
CA GLU A 136 -7.52 17.13 0.95
C GLU A 136 -6.15 17.66 1.40
N PHE A 137 -5.35 16.83 2.10
CA PHE A 137 -4.01 17.20 2.53
C PHE A 137 -3.02 17.31 1.35
N ALA A 138 -3.23 16.51 0.32
CA ALA A 138 -2.37 16.46 -0.86
C ALA A 138 -2.66 17.57 -1.89
N LYS A 139 -3.59 18.50 -1.61
CA LYS A 139 -3.85 19.65 -2.51
C LYS A 139 -2.56 20.43 -2.78
N GLY A 140 -2.13 20.41 -4.05
CA GLY A 140 -0.92 21.09 -4.53
C GLY A 140 0.39 20.29 -4.38
N MET A 141 0.32 19.06 -3.85
CA MET A 141 1.43 18.12 -3.82
C MET A 141 1.65 17.46 -5.19
N THR A 142 2.84 16.90 -5.38
CA THR A 142 3.09 16.03 -6.54
C THR A 142 2.38 14.68 -6.37
N PRO A 143 2.15 13.91 -7.45
CA PRO A 143 1.61 12.55 -7.33
C PRO A 143 2.45 11.65 -6.41
N GLU A 144 3.78 11.76 -6.47
CA GLU A 144 4.71 11.00 -5.63
C GLU A 144 4.55 11.35 -4.14
N ASP A 145 4.46 12.64 -3.82
CA ASP A 145 4.21 13.10 -2.46
C ASP A 145 2.85 12.61 -1.94
N ARG A 146 1.81 12.61 -2.78
CA ARG A 146 0.50 12.06 -2.44
C ARG A 146 0.57 10.57 -2.11
N TYR A 147 1.23 9.76 -2.95
CA TYR A 147 1.40 8.32 -2.68
C TYR A 147 2.19 8.08 -1.39
N SER A 148 3.21 8.89 -1.14
CA SER A 148 4.00 8.85 0.10
C SER A 148 3.16 9.18 1.33
N LEU A 149 2.32 10.22 1.24
CA LEU A 149 1.40 10.61 2.30
C LEU A 149 0.37 9.51 2.59
N LEU A 150 -0.24 8.94 1.55
CA LEU A 150 -1.20 7.82 1.66
C LEU A 150 -0.58 6.62 2.37
N ALA A 151 0.58 6.17 1.90
CA ALA A 151 1.27 5.00 2.46
C ALA A 151 1.61 5.22 3.94
N ARG A 152 2.04 6.43 4.30
CA ARG A 152 2.39 6.78 5.69
C ARG A 152 1.17 6.85 6.60
N ILE A 153 0.11 7.54 6.20
CA ILE A 153 -1.11 7.63 7.02
C ILE A 153 -1.73 6.24 7.21
N ARG A 154 -1.80 5.44 6.14
CA ARG A 154 -2.35 4.07 6.20
C ARG A 154 -1.61 3.22 7.23
N MET A 155 -0.28 3.25 7.20
CA MET A 155 0.55 2.49 8.14
C MET A 155 0.34 2.96 9.59
N LEU A 156 0.35 4.28 9.83
CA LEU A 156 0.17 4.84 11.18
C LEU A 156 -1.20 4.50 11.76
N ARG A 157 -2.28 4.64 10.97
CA ARG A 157 -3.64 4.28 11.37
C ARG A 157 -3.77 2.80 11.73
N HIS A 158 -3.12 1.92 10.98
CA HIS A 158 -3.14 0.49 11.29
C HIS A 158 -2.46 0.18 12.63
N PHE A 159 -1.31 0.81 12.91
CA PHE A 159 -0.62 0.65 14.20
C PHE A 159 -1.42 1.21 15.38
N GLU A 160 -2.10 2.34 15.20
CA GLU A 160 -2.95 2.94 16.23
C GLU A 160 -4.14 2.04 16.58
N SER A 161 -4.79 1.45 15.56
CA SER A 161 -5.85 0.45 15.75
C SER A 161 -5.38 -0.77 16.57
N ILE A 162 -4.18 -1.29 16.25
CA ILE A 162 -3.58 -2.43 16.99
C ILE A 162 -3.26 -2.03 18.44
N ALA A 163 -2.74 -0.82 18.67
CA ALA A 163 -2.40 -0.33 20.00
C ALA A 163 -3.66 -0.18 20.87
N VAL A 164 -4.75 0.38 20.33
CA VAL A 164 -6.03 0.53 21.02
C VAL A 164 -6.65 -0.85 21.32
N ALA A 165 -6.68 -1.76 20.34
CA ALA A 165 -7.19 -3.11 20.53
C ALA A 165 -6.43 -3.87 21.63
N SER A 166 -5.09 -3.75 21.64
CA SER A 166 -4.23 -4.37 22.66
C SER A 166 -4.49 -3.83 24.06
N GLN A 167 -4.83 -2.53 24.20
CA GLN A 167 -5.18 -1.92 25.49
C GLN A 167 -6.57 -2.35 26.00
N MET A 168 -7.51 -2.74 25.12
CA MET A 168 -8.84 -3.21 25.53
C MET A 168 -8.84 -4.67 26.00
N THR A 169 -7.90 -5.51 25.54
CA THR A 169 -7.77 -6.92 25.98
C THR A 169 -7.20 -7.10 27.40
N PHE A 170 -6.78 -6.02 28.07
CA PHE A 170 -6.25 -6.05 29.44
C PHE A 170 -7.17 -5.35 30.47
N LYS A 171 -8.48 -5.27 30.20
CA LYS A 171 -9.48 -4.86 31.20
C LYS A 171 -10.44 -6.01 31.50
#